data_AF-A0A941DYL5-F1
#
_entry.id   AF-A0A941DYL5-F1
#
_cell.length_a   1.000
_cell.length_b   1.000
_cell.length_c   1.000
_cell.angle_alpha   90.00
_cell.angle_beta   90.00
_cell.angle_gamma   90.00
#
_symmetry.space_group_name_H-M   'P 1'
#
loop_
_entity.id
_entity.type
_entity.pdbx_description
1 polymer ?
#
loop_
_entity_poly.entity_id
_entity_poly.type
_entity_poly.pdbx_seq_one_letter_code
_entity_poly.pdbx_strand_id
1 'polypeptide(L)'
;MKFSFMAATLFAVALSACGGGNSGSGNGNNQPTVTTASDTEIIANLKFSNIDFFSNFISLQKPPGTWRWLSTPNRHVLVYIPAPTNGNTTEQDYANKVNNAILQINTKLRNVLVLEPVSVKPANENFIQISYGTSYVPLGSTNYQGYCANVSEGPGIGNMIQPNSEYGIASNPVFVNLGNGHCDVTQDIVTHEFGHALGLANHFKGFGTGDAISPAFWDVLATLYGNPQSTIAQNLIVRRAAN
;
A
#
# COMPACT_ATOMS: atom_id res chain seq x y z
N MET A 1 -24.36 -15.71 25.75
CA MET A 1 -23.31 -15.64 24.71
C MET A 1 -22.16 -14.84 25.30
N LYS A 2 -20.99 -15.45 25.48
CA LYS A 2 -19.85 -14.82 26.16
C LYS A 2 -19.09 -13.96 25.15
N PHE A 3 -19.09 -12.65 25.36
CA PHE A 3 -18.21 -11.73 24.64
C PHE A 3 -16.80 -11.91 25.16
N SER A 4 -15.92 -12.51 24.35
CA SER A 4 -14.49 -12.50 24.61
C SER A 4 -13.92 -11.22 24.01
N PHE A 5 -13.55 -10.28 24.88
CA PHE A 5 -12.63 -9.20 24.53
C PHE A 5 -11.29 -9.84 24.15
N MET A 6 -10.94 -9.84 22.86
CA MET A 6 -9.58 -10.13 22.45
C MET A 6 -8.74 -8.88 22.65
N ALA A 7 -7.71 -9.03 23.49
CA ALA A 7 -6.70 -8.03 23.74
C ALA A 7 -6.02 -7.63 22.42
N ALA A 8 -5.94 -6.32 22.18
CA ALA A 8 -5.11 -5.75 21.12
C ALA A 8 -3.64 -5.93 21.51
N THR A 9 -3.05 -7.05 21.09
CA THR A 9 -1.62 -7.29 21.25
C THR A 9 -0.86 -6.37 20.29
N LEU A 10 -0.26 -5.29 20.81
CA LEU A 10 0.71 -4.48 20.08
C LEU A 10 1.90 -5.37 19.70
N PHE A 11 1.91 -5.87 18.47
CA PHE A 11 3.07 -6.55 17.90
C PHE A 11 3.85 -5.56 17.03
N ALA A 12 4.99 -5.13 17.54
CA ALA A 12 6.00 -4.41 16.79
C ALA A 12 6.73 -5.38 15.85
N VAL A 13 6.06 -5.82 14.78
CA VAL A 13 6.72 -6.52 13.67
C VAL A 13 7.32 -5.44 12.78
N ALA A 14 8.62 -5.18 12.95
CA ALA A 14 9.49 -4.34 12.12
C ALA A 14 8.75 -3.42 11.12
N LEU A 15 8.06 -2.40 11.65
CA LEU A 15 7.59 -1.27 10.86
C LEU A 15 8.80 -0.42 10.50
N SER A 16 9.64 -0.88 9.58
CA SER A 16 10.45 0.07 8.82
C SER A 16 9.48 0.81 7.90
N ALA A 17 8.89 1.89 8.37
CA ALA A 17 8.22 2.79 7.46
C ALA A 17 9.27 3.44 6.55
N CYS A 18 8.85 3.75 5.33
CA CYS A 18 9.74 4.06 4.24
C CYS A 18 10.40 5.42 4.45
N GLY A 19 11.63 5.42 4.97
CA GLY A 19 12.46 6.61 5.10
C GLY A 19 13.40 6.79 3.92
N GLY A 20 13.23 7.91 3.21
CA GLY A 20 13.97 8.27 2.02
C GLY A 20 15.49 8.25 2.24
N GLY A 21 16.15 7.28 1.61
CA GLY A 21 17.60 7.22 1.50
C GLY A 21 18.10 8.22 0.45
N ASN A 22 18.93 9.16 0.90
CA ASN A 22 19.63 10.19 0.13
C ASN A 22 20.28 9.66 -1.16
N SER A 23 19.88 10.20 -2.32
CA SER A 23 20.50 9.93 -3.62
C SER A 23 21.90 10.55 -3.67
N GLY A 24 22.92 9.74 -3.40
CA GLY A 24 24.32 10.14 -3.57
C GLY A 24 24.65 10.37 -5.04
N SER A 25 25.08 11.59 -5.37
CA SER A 25 25.66 11.98 -6.65
C SER A 25 26.90 11.14 -6.95
N GLY A 26 26.75 10.15 -7.83
CA GLY A 26 27.83 9.35 -8.40
C GLY A 26 27.88 9.59 -9.90
N ASN A 27 28.86 10.37 -10.34
CA ASN A 27 29.12 10.66 -11.74
C ASN A 27 29.62 9.38 -12.43
N GLY A 28 28.73 8.68 -13.14
CA GLY A 28 29.04 7.47 -13.88
C GLY A 28 27.95 7.13 -14.89
N ASN A 29 28.34 6.98 -16.16
CA ASN A 29 27.50 6.56 -17.29
C ASN A 29 27.01 5.10 -17.16
N ASN A 30 26.33 4.75 -16.06
CA ASN A 30 25.57 3.52 -15.94
C ASN A 30 24.10 3.89 -15.82
N GLN A 31 23.45 4.06 -16.96
CA GLN A 31 22.00 4.02 -17.02
C GLN A 31 21.57 2.68 -16.38
N PRO A 32 20.75 2.67 -15.31
CA PRO A 32 20.33 1.42 -14.71
C PRO A 32 19.58 0.62 -15.76
N THR A 33 20.09 -0.55 -16.12
CA THR A 33 19.34 -1.49 -16.94
C THR A 33 18.08 -1.81 -16.16
N VAL A 34 16.92 -1.33 -16.63
CA VAL A 34 15.62 -1.70 -16.08
C VAL A 34 15.43 -3.19 -16.34
N THR A 35 15.89 -4.03 -15.42
CA THR A 35 15.68 -5.47 -15.50
C THR A 35 14.25 -5.75 -15.07
N THR A 36 13.40 -6.08 -16.03
CA THR A 36 12.04 -6.59 -15.80
C THR A 36 12.11 -7.86 -14.94
N ALA A 37 11.34 -7.91 -13.86
CA ALA A 37 11.27 -9.10 -13.01
C ALA A 37 10.74 -10.30 -13.81
N SER A 38 11.28 -11.49 -13.55
CA SER A 38 10.74 -12.75 -14.12
C SER A 38 9.36 -13.08 -13.55
N ASP A 39 8.61 -13.92 -14.25
CA ASP A 39 7.31 -14.41 -13.77
C ASP A 39 7.42 -15.10 -12.42
N THR A 40 8.49 -15.88 -12.21
CA THR A 40 8.79 -16.54 -10.93
C THR A 40 9.01 -15.53 -9.81
N GLU A 41 9.75 -14.45 -10.08
CA GLU A 41 9.96 -13.38 -9.09
C GLU A 41 8.67 -12.66 -8.75
N ILE A 42 7.80 -12.39 -9.73
CA ILE A 42 6.49 -11.75 -9.48
C ILE A 42 5.60 -12.64 -8.60
N ILE A 43 5.52 -13.93 -8.91
CA ILE A 43 4.75 -14.88 -8.10
C ILE A 43 5.33 -14.97 -6.69
N ALA A 44 6.66 -15.03 -6.54
CA ALA A 44 7.32 -15.09 -5.24
C ALA A 44 7.06 -13.81 -4.41
N ASN A 45 7.19 -12.63 -5.02
CA ASN A 45 6.93 -11.35 -4.38
C ASN A 45 5.46 -11.22 -3.96
N LEU A 46 4.51 -11.60 -4.84
CA LEU A 46 3.09 -11.57 -4.51
C LEU A 46 2.75 -12.57 -3.40
N LYS A 47 3.29 -13.78 -3.47
CA LYS A 47 3.10 -14.79 -2.42
C LYS A 47 3.60 -14.28 -1.07
N PHE A 48 4.82 -13.75 -1.01
CA PHE A 48 5.41 -13.24 0.23
C PHE A 48 4.68 -12.03 0.78
N SER A 49 4.37 -11.06 -0.08
CA SER A 49 3.79 -9.77 0.31
C SER A 49 2.31 -9.89 0.70
N ASN A 50 1.55 -10.76 0.03
CA ASN A 50 0.10 -10.82 0.17
C ASN A 50 -0.36 -12.16 0.75
N ILE A 51 -0.11 -13.27 0.05
CA ILE A 51 -0.70 -14.59 0.38
C ILE A 51 -0.19 -15.13 1.72
N ASP A 52 1.13 -15.13 1.93
CA ASP A 52 1.78 -15.68 3.12
C ASP A 52 1.59 -14.79 4.33
N PHE A 53 1.50 -13.46 4.13
CA PHE A 53 1.16 -12.53 5.20
C PHE A 53 -0.09 -13.01 5.92
N PHE A 54 -1.14 -13.37 5.18
CA PHE A 54 -2.41 -13.85 5.74
C PHE A 54 -2.28 -15.08 6.64
N SER A 55 -1.37 -15.99 6.29
CA SER A 55 -1.17 -17.26 7.01
C SER A 55 -0.54 -17.11 8.40
N ASN A 56 0.08 -15.96 8.69
CA ASN A 56 0.69 -15.68 9.99
C ASN A 56 -0.26 -15.03 11.01
N PHE A 57 -1.43 -14.53 10.58
CA PHE A 57 -2.32 -13.73 11.44
C PHE A 57 -3.67 -14.37 11.73
N ILE A 58 -4.13 -15.30 10.90
CA ILE A 58 -5.41 -15.98 11.10
C ILE A 58 -5.20 -17.48 10.96
N SER A 59 -5.75 -18.27 11.90
CA SER A 59 -5.93 -19.70 11.68
C SER A 59 -7.01 -19.89 10.62
N LEU A 60 -6.58 -19.99 9.36
CA LEU A 60 -7.49 -20.12 8.24
C LEU A 60 -8.04 -21.55 8.19
N GLN A 61 -9.35 -21.67 8.13
CA GLN A 61 -10.02 -22.92 7.75
C GLN A 61 -9.92 -23.22 6.24
N LYS A 62 -9.28 -22.33 5.46
CA LYS A 62 -9.15 -22.41 4.01
C LYS A 62 -7.70 -22.16 3.56
N PRO A 63 -7.26 -22.67 2.40
CA PRO A 63 -5.95 -22.37 1.84
C PRO A 63 -5.73 -20.85 1.69
N PRO A 64 -4.53 -20.33 2.00
CA PRO A 64 -4.22 -18.92 1.79
C PRO A 64 -4.21 -18.61 0.28
N GLY A 65 -4.89 -17.53 -0.10
CA GLY A 65 -5.01 -17.04 -1.46
C GLY A 65 -4.96 -15.53 -1.48
N THR A 66 -4.95 -14.93 -2.67
CA THR A 66 -4.84 -13.48 -2.81
C THR A 66 -5.95 -12.73 -2.09
N TRP A 67 -5.59 -11.68 -1.36
CA TRP A 67 -6.54 -10.74 -0.77
C TRP A 67 -6.35 -9.33 -1.30
N ARG A 68 -7.45 -8.61 -1.49
CA ARG A 68 -7.49 -7.30 -2.15
C ARG A 68 -8.84 -6.64 -1.91
N TRP A 69 -9.04 -5.42 -2.41
CA TRP A 69 -10.38 -4.86 -2.54
C TRP A 69 -11.29 -5.87 -3.26
N LEU A 70 -12.53 -6.06 -2.77
CA LEU A 70 -13.51 -7.01 -3.34
C LEU A 70 -13.76 -6.70 -4.82
N SER A 71 -14.56 -7.48 -5.55
CA SER A 71 -14.78 -7.24 -6.99
C SER A 71 -16.27 -7.30 -7.40
N THR A 72 -17.10 -6.29 -7.11
CA THR A 72 -18.24 -5.84 -7.96
C THR A 72 -18.93 -4.57 -7.41
N PRO A 73 -18.97 -3.45 -8.18
CA PRO A 73 -18.16 -3.18 -9.38
C PRO A 73 -16.69 -2.88 -9.00
N ASN A 74 -16.28 -3.27 -7.79
CA ASN A 74 -15.05 -3.07 -7.01
C ASN A 74 -13.68 -3.41 -7.66
N ARG A 75 -13.53 -3.31 -8.99
CA ARG A 75 -12.23 -2.87 -9.56
C ARG A 75 -12.10 -1.35 -9.51
N HIS A 76 -13.01 -0.72 -8.80
CA HIS A 76 -13.14 0.70 -8.60
C HIS A 76 -13.01 0.97 -7.10
N VAL A 77 -12.03 1.76 -6.71
CA VAL A 77 -11.77 2.12 -5.32
C VAL A 77 -11.82 3.64 -5.23
N LEU A 78 -12.72 4.14 -4.38
CA LEU A 78 -12.80 5.55 -4.08
C LEU A 78 -11.60 5.97 -3.20
N VAL A 79 -11.02 7.11 -3.52
CA VAL A 79 -9.96 7.74 -2.73
C VAL A 79 -10.45 9.11 -2.28
N TYR A 80 -10.82 9.22 -1.01
CA TYR A 80 -11.19 10.50 -0.43
C TYR A 80 -9.94 11.32 -0.12
N ILE A 81 -9.83 12.48 -0.78
CA ILE A 81 -8.74 13.44 -0.61
C ILE A 81 -9.33 14.67 0.09
N PRO A 82 -9.13 14.83 1.41
CA PRO A 82 -9.56 16.04 2.10
C PRO A 82 -8.95 17.29 1.47
N ALA A 83 -9.71 18.38 1.41
CA ALA A 83 -9.17 19.66 0.99
C ALA A 83 -8.03 20.07 1.95
N PRO A 84 -6.84 20.44 1.42
CA PRO A 84 -5.78 21.01 2.24
C PRO A 84 -6.28 22.24 3.01
N THR A 85 -5.81 22.38 4.24
CA THR A 85 -6.03 23.58 5.06
C THR A 85 -5.53 24.81 4.30
N ASN A 86 -6.32 25.88 4.28
CA ASN A 86 -5.97 27.08 3.54
C ASN A 86 -4.60 27.64 3.98
N GLY A 87 -3.69 27.84 3.03
CA GLY A 87 -2.32 28.30 3.27
C GLY A 87 -1.34 27.21 3.71
N ASN A 88 -1.77 25.97 3.94
CA ASN A 88 -0.87 24.86 4.27
C ASN A 88 -0.23 24.29 3.00
N THR A 89 1.00 24.69 2.70
CA THR A 89 1.73 24.26 1.50
C THR A 89 2.13 22.79 1.53
N THR A 90 2.37 22.21 2.71
CA THR A 90 2.70 20.79 2.88
C THR A 90 1.51 19.89 2.54
N GLU A 91 0.32 20.21 3.03
CA GLU A 91 -0.89 19.46 2.69
C GLU A 91 -1.23 19.56 1.20
N GLN A 92 -1.01 20.74 0.59
CA GLN A 92 -1.17 20.94 -0.85
C GLN A 92 -0.20 20.07 -1.66
N ASP A 93 1.06 20.02 -1.26
CA ASP A 93 2.06 19.17 -1.89
C ASP A 93 1.69 17.67 -1.77
N TYR A 94 1.24 17.22 -0.60
CA TYR A 94 0.76 15.85 -0.40
C TYR A 94 -0.46 15.54 -1.26
N ALA A 95 -1.44 16.44 -1.34
CA ALA A 95 -2.60 16.29 -2.22
C ALA A 95 -2.19 16.16 -3.70
N ASN A 96 -1.21 16.94 -4.16
CA ASN A 96 -0.70 16.84 -5.52
C ASN A 96 0.00 15.49 -5.78
N LYS A 97 0.84 15.04 -4.84
CA LYS A 97 1.52 13.74 -4.92
C LYS A 97 0.53 12.57 -4.91
N VAL A 98 -0.55 12.66 -4.14
CA VAL A 98 -1.65 11.68 -4.16
C VAL A 98 -2.32 11.64 -5.53
N ASN A 99 -2.69 12.78 -6.10
CA ASN A 99 -3.32 12.82 -7.43
C ASN A 99 -2.39 12.23 -8.51
N ASN A 100 -1.09 12.52 -8.43
CA ASN A 100 -0.10 11.93 -9.32
C ASN A 100 0.04 10.41 -9.12
N ALA A 101 0.03 9.91 -7.89
CA ALA A 101 0.07 8.48 -7.60
C ALA A 101 -1.17 7.77 -8.16
N ILE A 102 -2.36 8.34 -7.98
CA ILE A 102 -3.62 7.85 -8.55
C ILE A 102 -3.51 7.78 -10.09
N LEU A 103 -3.00 8.83 -10.73
CA LEU A 103 -2.79 8.85 -12.18
C LEU A 103 -1.81 7.75 -12.63
N GLN A 104 -0.69 7.57 -11.93
CA GLN A 104 0.28 6.53 -12.23
C GLN A 104 -0.36 5.14 -12.08
N ILE A 105 -1.07 4.87 -10.99
CA ILE A 105 -1.73 3.60 -10.72
C ILE A 105 -2.80 3.30 -11.78
N ASN A 106 -3.68 4.26 -12.09
CA ASN A 106 -4.69 4.09 -13.14
C ASN A 106 -4.09 3.84 -14.52
N THR A 107 -2.92 4.43 -14.78
CA THR A 107 -2.18 4.20 -16.03
C THR A 107 -1.60 2.80 -16.05
N LYS A 108 -0.83 2.43 -15.02
CA LYS A 108 -0.10 1.15 -14.93
C LYS A 108 -1.03 -0.05 -14.77
N LEU A 109 -2.16 0.11 -14.09
CA LEU A 109 -3.13 -0.95 -13.79
C LEU A 109 -4.41 -0.83 -14.64
N ARG A 110 -4.31 -0.19 -15.81
CA ARG A 110 -5.43 -0.04 -16.74
C ARG A 110 -6.14 -1.39 -16.99
N ASN A 111 -7.47 -1.36 -16.99
CA ASN A 111 -8.38 -2.50 -17.16
C ASN A 111 -8.48 -3.49 -15.98
N VAL A 112 -7.59 -3.40 -14.98
CA VAL A 112 -7.64 -4.28 -13.79
C VAL A 112 -7.99 -3.52 -12.51
N LEU A 113 -7.71 -2.22 -12.43
CA LEU A 113 -8.05 -1.34 -11.31
C LEU A 113 -8.31 0.09 -11.79
N VAL A 114 -9.22 0.78 -11.10
CA VAL A 114 -9.47 2.22 -11.18
C VAL A 114 -9.52 2.78 -9.76
N LEU A 115 -8.69 3.79 -9.50
CA LEU A 115 -8.77 4.67 -8.35
C LEU A 115 -9.49 5.95 -8.75
N GLU A 116 -10.61 6.26 -8.11
CA GLU A 116 -11.35 7.51 -8.35
C GLU A 116 -11.11 8.49 -7.19
N PRO A 117 -10.46 9.63 -7.43
CA PRO A 117 -10.34 10.67 -6.43
C PRO A 117 -11.69 11.35 -6.21
N VAL A 118 -12.10 11.47 -4.95
CA VAL A 118 -13.32 12.19 -4.55
C VAL A 118 -13.01 13.27 -3.52
N SER A 119 -13.69 14.41 -3.64
CA SER A 119 -13.56 15.54 -2.72
C SER A 119 -14.62 15.54 -1.61
N VAL A 120 -15.60 14.63 -1.69
CA VAL A 120 -16.63 14.43 -0.67
C VAL A 120 -16.43 13.04 -0.07
N LYS A 121 -16.40 12.97 1.27
CA LYS A 121 -16.20 11.72 1.98
C LYS A 121 -17.35 10.74 1.67
N PRO A 122 -17.06 9.51 1.18
CA PRO A 122 -18.07 8.49 0.98
C PRO A 122 -18.77 8.10 2.29
N ALA A 123 -20.08 7.83 2.23
CA ALA A 123 -20.89 7.50 3.40
C ALA A 123 -21.22 6.00 3.53
N ASN A 124 -21.36 5.28 2.41
CA ASN A 124 -21.95 3.92 2.39
C ASN A 124 -21.05 2.88 1.70
N GLU A 125 -19.81 3.23 1.40
CA GLU A 125 -18.86 2.36 0.69
C GLU A 125 -17.52 2.37 1.42
N ASN A 126 -16.74 1.31 1.27
CA ASN A 126 -15.37 1.29 1.77
C ASN A 126 -14.45 2.05 0.78
N PHE A 127 -13.51 2.82 1.30
CA PHE A 127 -12.66 3.71 0.51
C PHE A 127 -11.28 3.89 1.16
N ILE A 128 -10.35 4.46 0.39
CA ILE A 128 -9.07 4.93 0.89
C ILE A 128 -9.24 6.37 1.37
N GLN A 129 -8.90 6.65 2.62
CA GLN A 129 -8.87 7.99 3.19
C GLN A 129 -7.42 8.49 3.26
N ILE A 130 -7.15 9.61 2.59
CA ILE A 130 -5.88 10.32 2.78
C ILE A 130 -5.92 11.08 4.10
N SER A 131 -4.83 11.01 4.86
CA SER A 131 -4.68 11.74 6.11
C SER A 131 -3.31 12.42 6.17
N TYR A 132 -3.32 13.74 6.32
CA TYR A 132 -2.10 14.55 6.31
C TYR A 132 -1.57 14.78 7.72
N GLY A 133 -0.25 14.70 7.88
CA GLY A 133 0.45 14.94 9.15
C GLY A 133 0.25 13.85 10.19
N THR A 134 -0.25 12.68 9.79
CA THR A 134 -0.70 11.62 10.70
C THR A 134 0.10 10.32 10.57
N SER A 135 1.26 10.36 9.92
CA SER A 135 2.12 9.17 9.87
C SER A 135 2.57 8.77 11.28
N TYR A 136 2.46 7.49 11.59
CA TYR A 136 2.75 6.94 12.91
C TYR A 136 4.24 6.91 13.21
N VAL A 137 4.64 7.50 14.34
CA VAL A 137 5.99 7.38 14.90
C VAL A 137 5.88 6.62 16.23
N PRO A 138 6.57 5.48 16.40
CA PRO A 138 6.56 4.77 17.67
C PRO A 138 7.00 5.65 18.84
N LEU A 139 6.35 5.50 19.99
CA LEU A 139 6.68 6.27 21.18
C LEU A 139 8.16 6.09 21.55
N GLY A 140 8.88 7.21 21.69
CA GLY A 140 10.30 7.22 22.00
C GLY A 140 11.24 7.01 20.79
N SER A 141 10.70 6.79 19.59
CA SER A 141 11.50 6.75 18.37
C SER A 141 12.01 8.15 18.00
N THR A 142 13.28 8.23 17.60
CA THR A 142 13.89 9.40 16.97
C THR A 142 14.06 9.23 15.45
N ASN A 143 13.67 8.07 14.91
CA ASN A 143 13.82 7.76 13.49
C ASN A 143 12.65 8.32 12.65
N TYR A 144 12.40 9.63 12.71
CA TYR A 144 11.26 10.24 12.00
C TYR A 144 11.28 10.00 10.49
N GLN A 145 12.47 9.92 9.89
CA GLN A 145 12.61 9.63 8.46
C GLN A 145 12.04 8.25 8.14
N GLY A 146 12.39 7.22 8.92
CA GLY A 146 11.83 5.88 8.77
C GLY A 146 10.36 5.73 9.17
N TYR A 147 9.61 6.82 9.34
CA TYR A 147 8.20 6.84 9.69
C TYR A 147 7.44 7.93 8.91
N CYS A 148 7.85 8.19 7.66
CA CYS A 148 7.29 9.25 6.83
C CYS A 148 5.86 9.05 6.38
N ALA A 149 5.49 7.82 6.14
CA ALA A 149 4.14 7.46 5.77
C ALA A 149 3.85 6.04 6.24
N ASN A 150 2.57 5.74 6.40
CA ASN A 150 2.12 4.38 6.65
C ASN A 150 0.66 4.20 6.26
N VAL A 151 0.30 2.97 5.92
CA VAL A 151 -1.10 2.53 5.80
C VAL A 151 -1.59 1.86 7.06
N SER A 152 -2.81 2.18 7.47
CA SER A 152 -3.40 1.63 8.70
C SER A 152 -4.93 1.75 8.74
N GLU A 153 -5.52 1.37 9.88
CA GLU A 153 -6.96 1.44 10.11
C GLU A 153 -7.41 2.78 10.70
N GLY A 154 -6.48 3.74 10.87
CA GLY A 154 -6.76 5.02 11.50
C GLY A 154 -5.62 6.03 11.36
N PRO A 155 -5.88 7.31 11.62
CA PRO A 155 -4.83 8.32 11.64
C PRO A 155 -3.89 8.13 12.83
N GLY A 156 -2.57 8.31 12.62
CA GLY A 156 -1.60 8.33 13.72
C GLY A 156 -1.35 6.98 14.38
N ILE A 157 -1.76 5.87 13.76
CA ILE A 157 -1.57 4.51 14.28
C ILE A 157 -0.80 3.64 13.30
N GLY A 158 -0.01 2.70 13.83
CA GLY A 158 0.86 1.80 13.07
C GLY A 158 0.34 0.38 12.92
N ASN A 159 -0.96 0.13 13.07
CA ASN A 159 -1.51 -1.19 12.76
C ASN A 159 -1.59 -1.38 11.25
N MET A 160 -1.24 -2.57 10.75
CA MET A 160 -1.39 -2.89 9.34
C MET A 160 -2.85 -3.24 9.03
N ILE A 161 -3.32 -2.91 7.84
CA ILE A 161 -4.63 -3.38 7.36
C ILE A 161 -4.62 -4.90 7.22
N GLN A 162 -5.75 -5.52 7.50
CA GLN A 162 -5.88 -6.97 7.46
C GLN A 162 -6.96 -7.41 6.47
N PRO A 163 -6.78 -8.56 5.82
CA PRO A 163 -7.86 -9.23 5.11
C PRO A 163 -8.94 -9.82 6.05
N ASN A 164 -10.18 -9.87 5.56
CA ASN A 164 -11.32 -10.52 6.20
C ASN A 164 -11.44 -12.01 5.79
N SER A 165 -12.48 -12.70 6.31
CA SER A 165 -12.74 -14.12 6.01
C SER A 165 -13.10 -14.42 4.54
N GLU A 166 -13.35 -13.39 3.74
CA GLU A 166 -13.66 -13.45 2.31
C GLU A 166 -12.48 -12.99 1.45
N TYR A 167 -11.27 -12.86 2.02
CA TYR A 167 -10.07 -12.36 1.34
C TYR A 167 -10.22 -10.91 0.86
N GLY A 168 -11.19 -10.16 1.39
CA GLY A 168 -11.38 -8.73 1.15
C GLY A 168 -10.56 -7.90 2.15
N ILE A 169 -10.22 -6.67 1.83
CA ILE A 169 -9.67 -5.74 2.83
C ILE A 169 -10.74 -5.43 3.89
N ALA A 170 -10.44 -5.67 5.17
CA ALA A 170 -11.40 -5.59 6.28
C ALA A 170 -11.63 -4.16 6.78
N SER A 171 -10.60 -3.32 6.72
CA SER A 171 -10.62 -1.97 7.28
C SER A 171 -11.53 -1.06 6.48
N ASN A 172 -12.35 -0.23 7.16
CA ASN A 172 -13.25 0.73 6.53
C ASN A 172 -13.32 2.05 7.33
N PRO A 173 -12.68 3.14 6.85
CA PRO A 173 -11.83 3.21 5.65
C PRO A 173 -10.43 2.64 5.87
N VAL A 174 -9.66 2.52 4.79
CA VAL A 174 -8.20 2.33 4.82
C VAL A 174 -7.53 3.70 4.86
N PHE A 175 -6.66 3.96 5.83
CA PHE A 175 -5.95 5.24 5.91
C PHE A 175 -4.59 5.16 5.23
N VAL A 176 -4.31 6.13 4.35
CA VAL A 176 -2.95 6.43 3.87
C VAL A 176 -2.50 7.68 4.63
N ASN A 177 -1.61 7.49 5.59
CA ASN A 177 -1.12 8.56 6.46
C ASN A 177 0.18 9.13 5.89
N LEU A 178 0.22 10.45 5.66
CA LEU A 178 1.30 11.12 4.97
C LEU A 178 1.94 12.19 5.86
N GLY A 179 3.21 12.00 6.17
CA GLY A 179 4.06 12.93 6.90
C GLY A 179 3.85 12.87 8.40
N ASN A 180 4.93 13.15 9.14
CA ASN A 180 4.94 13.29 10.60
C ASN A 180 5.48 14.65 11.06
N GLY A 181 5.63 15.60 10.14
CA GLY A 181 6.20 16.94 10.39
C GLY A 181 7.73 16.99 10.43
N HIS A 182 8.42 15.86 10.34
CA HIS A 182 9.87 15.76 10.48
C HIS A 182 10.57 15.09 9.30
N CYS A 183 9.87 14.89 8.18
CA CYS A 183 10.46 14.26 7.01
C CYS A 183 9.84 14.71 5.68
N ASP A 184 10.51 14.36 4.59
CA ASP A 184 10.06 14.63 3.22
C ASP A 184 9.33 13.41 2.63
N VAL A 185 8.04 13.57 2.38
CA VAL A 185 7.21 12.53 1.76
C VAL A 185 7.37 12.63 0.25
N THR A 186 8.18 11.76 -0.34
CA THR A 186 8.43 11.77 -1.80
C THR A 186 7.23 11.21 -2.59
N GLN A 187 7.20 11.45 -3.91
CA GLN A 187 6.19 10.87 -4.80
C GLN A 187 6.19 9.34 -4.76
N ASP A 188 7.37 8.72 -4.66
CA ASP A 188 7.53 7.27 -4.61
C ASP A 188 7.02 6.71 -3.27
N ILE A 189 7.22 7.43 -2.16
CA ILE A 189 6.64 7.05 -0.85
C ILE A 189 5.12 7.05 -0.94
N VAL A 190 4.49 8.09 -1.49
CA VAL A 190 3.02 8.12 -1.63
C VAL A 190 2.53 6.94 -2.47
N THR A 191 3.20 6.66 -3.59
CA THR A 191 2.83 5.55 -4.48
C THR A 191 3.06 4.18 -3.83
N HIS A 192 4.11 4.05 -3.03
CA HIS A 192 4.38 2.88 -2.21
C HIS A 192 3.25 2.62 -1.20
N GLU A 193 2.80 3.65 -0.48
CA GLU A 193 1.68 3.50 0.47
C GLU A 193 0.39 3.08 -0.23
N PHE A 194 0.13 3.54 -1.46
CA PHE A 194 -0.99 2.99 -2.23
C PHE A 194 -0.82 1.49 -2.50
N GLY A 195 0.40 0.99 -2.70
CA GLY A 195 0.68 -0.45 -2.74
C GLY A 195 0.19 -1.18 -1.51
N HIS A 196 0.47 -0.64 -0.32
CA HIS A 196 -0.03 -1.15 0.94
C HIS A 196 -1.56 -1.09 1.02
N ALA A 197 -2.16 0.05 0.68
CA ALA A 197 -3.61 0.24 0.67
C ALA A 197 -4.33 -0.68 -0.34
N LEU A 198 -3.61 -1.18 -1.34
CA LEU A 198 -4.08 -2.11 -2.35
C LEU A 198 -3.80 -3.58 -2.00
N GLY A 199 -3.21 -3.87 -0.85
CA GLY A 199 -3.08 -5.22 -0.31
C GLY A 199 -1.67 -5.82 -0.35
N LEU A 200 -0.63 -5.08 -0.73
CA LEU A 200 0.75 -5.54 -0.53
C LEU A 200 1.12 -5.32 0.93
N ALA A 201 1.38 -6.36 1.73
CA ALA A 201 1.73 -6.18 3.14
C ALA A 201 3.24 -6.19 3.36
N ASN A 202 3.92 -7.32 3.14
CA ASN A 202 5.37 -7.36 3.34
C ASN A 202 6.13 -6.65 2.21
N HIS A 203 7.23 -5.97 2.57
CA HIS A 203 8.16 -5.40 1.60
C HIS A 203 8.93 -6.47 0.83
N PHE A 204 9.26 -6.20 -0.42
CA PHE A 204 10.15 -7.05 -1.24
C PHE A 204 11.09 -6.15 -2.04
N LYS A 205 12.08 -6.75 -2.72
CA LYS A 205 13.05 -5.98 -3.52
C LYS A 205 12.32 -5.15 -4.58
N GLY A 206 12.41 -3.83 -4.48
CA GLY A 206 11.69 -2.91 -5.35
C GLY A 206 10.26 -2.58 -4.90
N PHE A 207 9.92 -2.89 -3.65
CA PHE A 207 8.78 -2.41 -2.90
C PHE A 207 9.16 -2.26 -1.41
N GLY A 208 9.73 -1.11 -1.03
CA GLY A 208 10.16 -0.78 0.34
C GLY A 208 11.49 -1.40 0.78
N THR A 209 11.91 -2.50 0.14
CA THR A 209 13.29 -3.01 0.26
C THR A 209 14.13 -2.50 -0.90
N GLY A 210 15.12 -1.64 -0.59
CA GLY A 210 15.87 -0.90 -1.59
C GLY A 210 15.04 0.29 -2.07
N ASP A 211 14.50 0.21 -3.28
CA ASP A 211 13.63 1.24 -3.83
C ASP A 211 12.22 1.18 -3.22
N ALA A 212 11.60 2.34 -3.00
CA ALA A 212 10.22 2.42 -2.54
C ALA A 212 9.25 1.77 -3.53
N ILE A 213 9.46 1.99 -4.83
CA ILE A 213 8.76 1.33 -5.94
C ILE A 213 9.73 1.03 -7.08
N SER A 214 9.39 0.03 -7.90
CA SER A 214 10.16 -0.38 -9.07
C SER A 214 9.23 -0.94 -10.16
N PRO A 215 9.72 -1.34 -11.34
CA PRO A 215 8.91 -2.07 -12.30
C PRO A 215 8.28 -3.36 -11.74
N ALA A 216 8.97 -4.07 -10.83
CA ALA A 216 8.45 -5.28 -10.21
C ALA A 216 7.22 -4.99 -9.33
N PHE A 217 7.19 -3.85 -8.64
CA PHE A 217 6.03 -3.40 -7.86
C PHE A 217 4.77 -3.31 -8.71
N TRP A 218 4.89 -2.72 -9.90
CA TRP A 218 3.76 -2.55 -10.82
C TRP A 218 3.25 -3.89 -11.36
N ASP A 219 4.15 -4.80 -11.74
CA ASP A 219 3.78 -6.13 -12.23
C ASP A 219 3.13 -7.00 -11.14
N VAL A 220 3.59 -6.87 -9.89
CA VAL A 220 2.99 -7.54 -8.73
C VAL A 220 1.56 -7.05 -8.49
N LEU A 221 1.32 -5.72 -8.54
CA LEU A 221 -0.04 -5.18 -8.45
C LEU A 221 -0.92 -5.58 -9.65
N ALA A 222 -0.39 -5.55 -10.87
CA ALA A 222 -1.12 -5.97 -12.06
C ALA A 222 -1.53 -7.45 -11.97
N THR A 223 -0.63 -8.30 -11.45
CA THR A 223 -0.89 -9.71 -11.19
C THR A 223 -1.94 -9.88 -10.09
N LEU A 224 -1.84 -9.17 -8.97
CA LEU A 224 -2.83 -9.22 -7.88
C LEU A 224 -4.24 -8.86 -8.39
N TYR A 225 -4.38 -7.74 -9.11
CA TYR A 225 -5.71 -7.25 -9.53
C TYR A 225 -6.27 -7.95 -10.77
N GLY A 226 -5.40 -8.54 -11.58
CA GLY A 226 -5.79 -9.26 -12.79
C GLY A 226 -6.11 -10.74 -12.59
N ASN A 227 -5.92 -11.27 -11.38
CA ASN A 227 -6.38 -12.61 -10.97
C ASN A 227 -7.62 -12.49 -10.08
N PRO A 228 -8.53 -13.47 -10.07
CA PRO A 228 -9.62 -13.53 -9.09
C PRO A 228 -9.10 -13.42 -7.65
N GLN A 229 -9.93 -12.88 -6.76
CA GLN A 229 -9.66 -12.94 -5.33
C GLN A 229 -9.59 -14.41 -4.86
N SER A 230 -8.84 -14.67 -3.79
CA SER A 230 -8.60 -16.01 -3.23
C SER A 230 -7.81 -16.94 -4.17
N THR A 231 -7.16 -16.40 -5.21
CA THR A 231 -6.31 -17.21 -6.09
C THR A 231 -5.05 -17.64 -5.33
N ILE A 232 -4.81 -18.95 -5.23
CA ILE A 232 -3.60 -19.49 -4.60
C ILE A 232 -2.37 -19.27 -5.48
N ALA A 233 -1.17 -19.23 -4.87
CA ALA A 233 0.07 -18.90 -5.56
C ALA A 233 0.34 -19.75 -6.83
N GLN A 234 0.01 -21.04 -6.78
CA GLN A 234 0.22 -21.99 -7.89
C GLN A 234 -0.70 -21.73 -9.10
N ASN A 235 -1.79 -21.00 -8.90
CA ASN A 235 -2.81 -20.70 -9.92
C ASN A 235 -2.73 -19.25 -10.42
N LEU A 236 -1.74 -18.48 -9.98
CA LEU A 236 -1.56 -17.11 -10.42
C LEU A 236 -1.15 -17.07 -11.89
N ILE A 237 -1.88 -16.27 -12.67
CA ILE A 237 -1.49 -15.90 -14.03
C ILE A 237 -0.77 -14.56 -13.94
N VAL A 238 0.53 -14.55 -14.22
CA VAL A 238 1.32 -13.31 -14.19
C VAL A 238 0.78 -12.30 -15.19
N ARG A 239 0.69 -11.04 -14.76
CA ARG A 239 0.36 -9.91 -15.62
C ARG A 239 1.42 -8.83 -15.49
N ARG A 240 1.67 -8.17 -16.61
CA ARG A 240 2.55 -7.01 -16.69
C ARG A 240 1.74 -5.73 -16.59
N ALA A 241 2.28 -4.75 -15.90
CA ALA A 241 1.72 -3.42 -15.89
C ALA A 241 1.79 -2.79 -17.29
N ALA A 242 0.88 -1.87 -17.58
CA ALA A 242 0.94 -1.12 -18.83
C ALA A 242 2.22 -0.29 -18.90
N ASN A 243 2.73 -0.12 -20.12
CA ASN A 243 3.86 0.77 -20.40
C ASN A 243 3.45 2.23 -20.23
#